data_AF-X1PGG1-F1
#
_entry.id   AF-X1PGG1-F1
#
_cell.length_a   1.000
_cell.length_b   1.000
_cell.length_c   1.000
_cell.angle_alpha   90.00
_cell.angle_beta   90.00
_cell.angle_gamma   90.00
#
_symmetry.space_group_name_H-M   'P 1'
#
loop_
_entity.id
_entity.type
_entity.pdbx_description
1 polymer ?
#
loop_
_entity_poly.entity_id
_entity_poly.type
_entity_poly.pdbx_seq_one_letter_code
_entity_poly.pdbx_strand_id
1 'polypeptide(L)'
;SWELLTDGNGIASTHFVRVVREDPALKGLLYAGTEFGMYVSFDDGKHWQSLQLNLPVTPITDLTVYQNDLVVATQGRSFWILDDLTPLNQLSNEIANAQAYLFKPRDTYRMVMSSSRGYSGGYSAAENPPNGVMIFYYFAGEPEDEVIIEIMDEKGNIIQNYSSEREKREPRVVLWGRKFRGDRKVAKKDGMNRFVRDLRLSGADLIDGSVIRHDTIGPRVVPGAYKVKLKVDDWSQIQSFQILKDPRIETTQAEFQD
;
A
#
# COMPACT_ATOMS: atom_id res chain seq x y z
N SER A 1 -38.31 -6.32 9.93
CA SER A 1 -37.97 -7.37 10.92
C SER A 1 -36.51 -7.19 11.30
N TRP A 2 -36.11 -7.66 12.48
CA TRP A 2 -34.70 -7.76 12.88
C TRP A 2 -34.36 -9.25 12.99
N GLU A 3 -33.22 -9.64 12.46
CA GLU A 3 -32.68 -11.00 12.48
C GLU A 3 -31.32 -10.98 13.17
N LEU A 4 -31.06 -11.97 14.02
CA LEU A 4 -29.76 -12.12 14.68
C LEU A 4 -28.78 -12.73 13.68
N LEU A 5 -27.66 -12.04 13.42
CA LEU A 5 -26.62 -12.53 12.52
C LEU A 5 -25.52 -13.34 13.25
N THR A 6 -25.29 -13.06 14.54
CA THR A 6 -24.13 -13.57 15.29
C THR A 6 -24.36 -14.94 15.94
N ASP A 7 -24.84 -15.93 15.18
CA ASP A 7 -24.90 -17.33 15.61
C ASP A 7 -23.79 -18.15 14.91
N GLY A 8 -22.57 -18.08 15.45
CA GLY A 8 -21.42 -18.81 14.90
C GLY A 8 -20.87 -18.29 13.58
N ASN A 9 -21.18 -17.04 13.19
CA ASN A 9 -20.85 -16.47 11.88
C ASN A 9 -19.45 -15.83 11.76
N GLY A 10 -18.52 -16.17 12.67
CA GLY A 10 -17.11 -15.77 12.60
C GLY A 10 -16.66 -14.71 13.63
N ILE A 11 -17.58 -13.93 14.21
CA ILE A 11 -17.27 -13.15 15.43
C ILE A 11 -17.39 -14.09 16.64
N ALA A 12 -16.36 -14.13 17.49
CA ALA A 12 -16.39 -14.95 18.70
C ALA A 12 -17.49 -14.46 19.65
N SER A 13 -18.20 -15.38 20.32
CA SER A 13 -19.29 -15.04 21.25
C SER A 13 -18.86 -14.17 22.44
N THR A 14 -17.57 -14.16 22.76
CA THR A 14 -16.96 -13.32 23.79
C THR A 14 -16.56 -11.93 23.29
N HIS A 15 -16.59 -11.68 21.97
CA HIS A 15 -16.19 -10.42 21.36
C HIS A 15 -17.41 -9.52 21.16
N PHE A 16 -17.79 -8.82 22.23
CA PHE A 16 -18.90 -7.87 22.19
C PHE A 16 -18.63 -6.77 21.15
N VAL A 17 -19.55 -6.62 20.19
CA VAL A 17 -19.46 -5.65 19.10
C VAL A 17 -19.88 -4.28 19.62
N ARG A 18 -18.99 -3.28 19.50
CA ARG A 18 -19.25 -1.90 19.92
C ARG A 18 -19.70 -1.02 18.75
N VAL A 19 -19.16 -1.27 17.56
CA VAL A 19 -19.37 -0.43 16.38
C VAL A 19 -19.38 -1.28 15.11
N VAL A 20 -20.29 -0.95 14.20
CA VAL A 20 -20.32 -1.47 12.83
C VAL A 20 -20.41 -0.28 11.87
N ARG A 21 -19.66 -0.34 10.76
CA ARG A 21 -19.71 0.63 9.66
C ARG A 21 -19.72 -0.12 8.33
N GLU A 22 -20.55 0.34 7.41
CA GLU A 22 -20.49 -0.08 6.02
C GLU A 22 -19.45 0.79 5.27
N ASP A 23 -18.75 0.18 4.33
CA ASP A 23 -17.86 0.89 3.43
C ASP A 23 -18.67 1.83 2.50
N PRO A 24 -18.33 3.12 2.42
CA PRO A 24 -19.11 4.07 1.62
C PRO A 24 -18.97 3.84 0.11
N ALA A 25 -17.96 3.10 -0.35
CA ALA A 25 -17.70 2.83 -1.75
C ALA A 25 -18.22 1.45 -2.20
N LEU A 26 -18.46 0.51 -1.28
CA LEU A 26 -18.88 -0.85 -1.61
C LEU A 26 -19.97 -1.37 -0.67
N LYS A 27 -21.17 -1.52 -1.21
CA LYS A 27 -22.31 -2.11 -0.49
C LYS A 27 -21.97 -3.53 -0.02
N GLY A 28 -22.30 -3.84 1.23
CA GLY A 28 -22.12 -5.16 1.85
C GLY A 28 -20.72 -5.47 2.36
N LEU A 29 -19.74 -4.58 2.11
CA LEU A 29 -18.46 -4.58 2.81
C LEU A 29 -18.65 -3.87 4.16
N LEU A 30 -18.55 -4.62 5.26
CA LEU A 30 -18.77 -4.12 6.61
C LEU A 30 -17.51 -4.27 7.46
N TYR A 31 -17.27 -3.29 8.32
CA TYR A 31 -16.23 -3.30 9.36
C TYR A 31 -16.88 -3.34 10.73
N ALA A 32 -16.40 -4.21 11.62
CA ALA A 32 -16.88 -4.29 13.00
C ALA A 32 -15.72 -4.15 14.00
N GLY A 33 -15.91 -3.25 14.96
CA GLY A 33 -15.03 -3.08 16.11
C GLY A 33 -15.63 -3.70 17.36
N THR A 34 -14.81 -4.45 18.10
CA THR A 34 -15.21 -5.20 19.30
C THR A 34 -14.36 -4.81 20.51
N GLU A 35 -14.63 -5.39 21.69
CA GLU A 35 -13.74 -5.26 22.87
C GLU A 35 -12.32 -5.79 22.64
N PHE A 36 -12.14 -6.70 21.69
CA PHE A 36 -10.89 -7.46 21.52
C PHE A 36 -10.25 -7.30 20.15
N GLY A 37 -10.83 -6.51 19.25
CA GLY A 37 -10.27 -6.32 17.93
C GLY A 37 -11.25 -6.01 16.82
N MET A 38 -10.75 -6.16 15.60
CA MET A 38 -11.43 -5.80 14.35
C MET A 38 -11.84 -7.02 13.52
N TYR A 39 -12.99 -6.88 12.88
CA TYR A 39 -13.54 -7.84 11.92
C TYR A 39 -13.99 -7.16 10.63
N VAL A 40 -14.04 -7.93 9.55
CA VAL A 40 -14.57 -7.51 8.25
C VAL A 40 -15.52 -8.57 7.72
N SER A 41 -16.55 -8.14 7.01
CA SER A 41 -17.52 -8.97 6.30
C SER A 41 -17.61 -8.48 4.85
N PHE A 42 -17.75 -9.42 3.91
CA PHE A 42 -17.91 -9.13 2.48
C PHE A 42 -19.31 -9.46 1.94
N ASP A 43 -20.24 -9.83 2.82
CA ASP A 43 -21.56 -10.37 2.44
C ASP A 43 -22.71 -9.89 3.33
N ASP A 44 -22.73 -8.59 3.63
CA ASP A 44 -23.76 -7.93 4.45
C ASP A 44 -23.83 -8.45 5.89
N GLY A 45 -22.72 -8.95 6.44
CA GLY A 45 -22.59 -9.38 7.83
C GLY A 45 -22.98 -10.83 8.07
N LYS A 46 -23.16 -11.63 7.00
CA LYS A 46 -23.46 -13.06 7.10
C LYS A 46 -22.24 -13.87 7.52
N HIS A 47 -21.04 -13.47 7.11
CA HIS A 47 -19.79 -14.07 7.54
C HIS A 47 -18.76 -13.00 7.89
N TRP A 48 -18.11 -13.16 9.04
CA TRP A 48 -17.07 -12.26 9.53
C TRP A 48 -15.74 -12.98 9.64
N GLN A 49 -14.67 -12.25 9.32
CA GLN A 49 -13.31 -12.70 9.51
C GLN A 49 -12.47 -11.64 10.20
N SER A 50 -11.40 -12.04 10.86
CA SER A 50 -10.53 -11.09 11.59
C SER A 50 -9.85 -10.13 10.62
N LEU A 51 -9.89 -8.84 10.95
CA LEU A 51 -9.08 -7.77 10.32
C LEU A 51 -8.08 -7.21 11.34
N GLN A 52 -7.53 -8.06 12.20
CA GLN A 52 -6.67 -7.62 13.30
C GLN A 52 -5.30 -7.10 12.82
N LEU A 53 -4.68 -7.77 11.83
CA LEU A 53 -3.36 -7.42 11.29
C LEU A 53 -2.34 -7.12 12.40
N ASN A 54 -1.74 -5.93 12.43
CA ASN A 54 -0.81 -5.48 13.47
C ASN A 54 -1.46 -4.57 14.53
N LEU A 55 -2.79 -4.41 14.51
CA LEU A 55 -3.52 -3.70 15.55
C LEU A 55 -3.37 -4.47 16.88
N PRO A 56 -3.09 -3.81 18.02
CA PRO A 56 -3.07 -4.48 19.30
C PRO A 56 -4.49 -4.90 19.72
N VAL A 57 -4.58 -5.96 20.52
CA VAL A 57 -5.85 -6.35 21.16
C VAL A 57 -6.25 -5.23 22.13
N THR A 58 -7.32 -4.52 21.78
CA THR A 58 -7.82 -3.37 22.53
C THR A 58 -9.28 -3.07 22.12
N PRO A 59 -10.11 -2.49 23.01
CA PRO A 59 -11.46 -2.13 22.63
C PRO A 59 -11.50 -1.08 21.52
N ILE A 60 -12.35 -1.32 20.54
CA ILE A 60 -12.60 -0.41 19.41
C ILE A 60 -13.90 0.33 19.67
N THR A 61 -13.82 1.65 19.84
CA THR A 61 -14.97 2.46 20.26
C THR A 61 -15.69 3.12 19.10
N ASP A 62 -14.98 3.41 18.00
CA ASP A 62 -15.58 3.98 16.79
C ASP A 62 -14.72 3.71 15.54
N LEU A 63 -15.34 3.82 14.38
CA LEU A 63 -14.76 3.61 13.06
C LEU A 63 -15.24 4.69 12.09
N THR A 64 -14.36 5.15 11.22
CA THR A 64 -14.74 5.98 10.07
C THR A 64 -13.85 5.68 8.86
N VAL A 65 -14.45 5.69 7.67
CA VAL A 65 -13.71 5.62 6.41
C VAL A 65 -13.50 7.04 5.89
N TYR A 66 -12.25 7.40 5.61
CA TYR A 66 -11.89 8.71 5.10
C TYR A 66 -10.83 8.59 4.01
N GLN A 67 -11.12 9.11 2.81
CA GLN A 67 -10.22 9.03 1.65
C GLN A 67 -9.74 7.59 1.32
N ASN A 68 -10.63 6.62 1.52
CA ASN A 68 -10.38 5.19 1.37
C ASN A 68 -9.39 4.60 2.39
N ASP A 69 -9.15 5.28 3.51
CA ASP A 69 -8.40 4.76 4.65
C ASP A 69 -9.39 4.49 5.80
N LEU A 70 -9.18 3.41 6.56
CA LEU A 70 -10.02 3.10 7.74
C LEU A 70 -9.35 3.65 8.99
N VAL A 71 -10.01 4.64 9.61
CA VAL A 71 -9.60 5.23 10.88
C VAL A 71 -10.32 4.51 12.02
N VAL A 72 -9.53 4.03 12.97
CA VAL A 72 -9.95 3.16 14.08
C VAL A 72 -9.69 3.88 15.41
N ALA A 73 -10.75 4.21 16.14
CA ALA A 73 -10.64 4.77 17.48
C ALA A 73 -10.54 3.65 18.52
N THR A 74 -9.45 3.65 19.29
CA THR A 74 -9.20 2.64 20.32
C THR A 74 -9.37 3.21 21.73
N GLN A 75 -9.75 2.37 22.68
CA GLN A 75 -9.76 2.74 24.09
C GLN A 75 -8.34 2.68 24.68
N GLY A 76 -7.74 3.85 24.91
CA GLY A 76 -6.46 3.98 25.64
C GLY A 76 -5.19 3.81 24.79
N ARG A 77 -5.29 3.69 23.47
CA ARG A 77 -4.14 3.49 22.56
C ARG A 77 -4.15 4.35 21.28
N SER A 78 -4.67 5.59 21.38
CA SER A 78 -4.79 6.55 20.26
C SER A 78 -5.65 6.04 19.09
N PHE A 79 -5.63 6.73 17.96
CA PHE A 79 -6.25 6.25 16.72
C PHE A 79 -5.23 5.46 15.88
N TRP A 80 -5.74 4.47 15.14
CA TRP A 80 -5.00 3.68 14.16
C TRP A 80 -5.58 3.92 12.78
N ILE A 81 -4.74 3.86 11.75
CA ILE A 81 -5.17 4.02 10.36
C ILE A 81 -4.70 2.79 9.60
N LEU A 82 -5.64 2.06 9.00
CA LEU A 82 -5.35 1.12 7.93
C LEU A 82 -5.34 1.92 6.64
N ASP A 83 -4.14 2.23 6.16
CA ASP A 83 -3.94 2.91 4.89
C ASP A 83 -4.44 2.03 3.74
N ASP A 84 -5.27 2.62 2.88
CA ASP A 84 -5.71 2.09 1.59
C ASP A 84 -6.54 0.79 1.65
N LEU A 85 -7.86 0.96 1.69
CA LEU A 85 -8.87 -0.10 1.61
C LEU A 85 -9.05 -0.67 0.19
N THR A 86 -8.35 -0.12 -0.81
CA THR A 86 -8.52 -0.49 -2.22
C THR A 86 -8.39 -2.00 -2.48
N PRO A 87 -7.50 -2.77 -1.80
CA PRO A 87 -7.50 -4.22 -1.93
C PRO A 87 -8.80 -4.85 -1.42
N LEU A 88 -9.32 -4.43 -0.26
CA LEU A 88 -10.56 -4.96 0.32
C LEU A 88 -11.78 -4.64 -0.56
N ASN A 89 -11.83 -3.44 -1.16
CA ASN A 89 -12.92 -3.06 -2.06
C ASN A 89 -12.93 -3.87 -3.38
N GLN A 90 -11.80 -4.51 -3.73
CA GLN A 90 -11.70 -5.31 -4.95
C GLN A 90 -11.93 -6.80 -4.71
N LEU A 91 -11.80 -7.29 -3.47
CA LEU A 91 -11.90 -8.72 -3.17
C LEU A 91 -13.23 -9.31 -3.66
N SER A 92 -13.13 -10.46 -4.32
CA SER A 92 -14.26 -11.20 -4.85
C SER A 92 -13.94 -12.69 -4.78
N ASN A 93 -14.96 -13.54 -4.94
CA ASN A 93 -14.77 -14.99 -5.03
C ASN A 93 -13.86 -15.38 -6.20
N GLU A 94 -13.83 -14.59 -7.29
CA GLU A 94 -12.92 -14.83 -8.41
C GLU A 94 -11.46 -14.63 -7.98
N ILE A 95 -11.16 -13.52 -7.30
CA ILE A 95 -9.80 -13.22 -6.82
C ILE A 95 -9.36 -14.21 -5.75
N ALA A 96 -10.27 -14.60 -4.85
CA ALA A 96 -9.98 -15.57 -3.79
C ALA A 96 -9.58 -16.96 -4.32
N ASN A 97 -9.96 -17.28 -5.57
CA ASN A 97 -9.61 -18.54 -6.24
C ASN A 97 -8.48 -18.36 -7.29
N ALA A 98 -7.94 -17.16 -7.46
CA ALA A 98 -6.86 -16.88 -8.40
C ALA A 98 -5.52 -17.40 -7.86
N GLN A 99 -4.65 -17.92 -8.74
CA GLN A 99 -3.30 -18.32 -8.34
C GLN A 99 -2.38 -17.11 -8.09
N ALA A 100 -2.57 -16.05 -8.85
CA ALA A 100 -1.89 -14.77 -8.71
C ALA A 100 -2.86 -13.64 -9.06
N TYR A 101 -2.74 -12.49 -8.41
CA TYR A 101 -3.58 -11.33 -8.70
C TYR A 101 -2.85 -10.02 -8.43
N LEU A 102 -2.97 -9.06 -9.35
CA LEU A 102 -2.51 -7.68 -9.16
C LEU A 102 -3.70 -6.76 -8.93
N PHE A 103 -3.79 -6.18 -7.73
CA PHE A 103 -4.83 -5.22 -7.41
C PHE A 103 -4.60 -3.91 -8.15
N LYS A 104 -5.68 -3.26 -8.57
CA LYS A 104 -5.61 -1.89 -9.08
C LYS A 104 -5.07 -0.99 -7.96
N PRO A 105 -3.94 -0.28 -8.14
CA PRO A 105 -3.46 0.66 -7.14
C PRO A 105 -4.43 1.82 -6.96
N ARG A 106 -4.49 2.39 -5.76
CA ARG A 106 -5.15 3.67 -5.51
C ARG A 106 -4.42 4.79 -6.26
N ASP A 107 -5.18 5.74 -6.79
CA ASP A 107 -4.61 6.99 -7.30
C ASP A 107 -3.85 7.70 -6.17
N THR A 108 -2.63 8.16 -6.45
CA THR A 108 -1.72 8.66 -5.41
C THR A 108 -1.25 10.08 -5.72
N TYR A 109 -1.07 10.89 -4.69
CA TYR A 109 -0.60 12.26 -4.85
C TYR A 109 0.92 12.32 -4.94
N ARG A 110 1.43 13.10 -5.89
CA ARG A 110 2.86 13.46 -5.99
C ARG A 110 3.23 14.41 -4.84
N MET A 111 3.44 13.87 -3.65
CA MET A 111 3.71 14.65 -2.44
C MET A 111 5.19 14.97 -2.27
N VAL A 112 5.52 16.24 -2.02
CA VAL A 112 6.80 16.63 -1.42
C VAL A 112 6.69 16.40 0.08
N MET A 113 6.94 15.16 0.52
CA MET A 113 7.25 14.96 1.93
C MET A 113 8.57 15.66 2.23
N SER A 114 8.49 16.78 2.94
CA SER A 114 9.66 17.41 3.51
C SER A 114 10.30 16.40 4.45
N SER A 115 11.49 15.91 4.10
CA SER A 115 12.42 15.40 5.09
C SER A 115 12.95 16.61 5.86
N SER A 116 12.10 17.30 6.61
CA SER A 116 12.55 18.36 7.51
C SER A 116 13.47 17.70 8.52
N ARG A 117 14.78 17.79 8.25
CA ARG A 117 15.86 17.49 9.18
C ARG A 117 15.65 18.42 10.38
N GLY A 118 14.86 18.00 11.35
CA GLY A 118 14.62 18.79 12.56
C GLY A 118 13.36 18.45 13.36
N TYR A 119 12.36 17.80 12.76
CA TYR A 119 11.18 17.35 13.50
C TYR A 119 10.82 15.93 13.05
N SER A 120 11.60 14.94 13.49
CA SER A 120 10.94 13.67 13.79
C SER A 120 10.07 13.99 14.98
N GLY A 121 8.74 13.99 14.80
CA GLY A 121 7.86 13.93 15.97
C GLY A 121 8.44 12.85 16.89
N GLY A 122 8.53 13.15 18.20
CA GLY A 122 9.29 12.33 19.14
C GLY A 122 8.84 10.86 19.16
N TYR A 123 9.30 10.07 20.12
CA TYR A 123 8.95 8.65 20.26
C TYR A 123 7.43 8.30 20.28
N SER A 124 6.54 9.31 20.27
CA SER A 124 5.08 9.21 20.23
C SER A 124 4.45 9.61 18.87
N ALA A 125 5.23 9.91 17.83
CA ALA A 125 4.67 10.26 16.53
C ALA A 125 4.29 9.01 15.72
N ALA A 126 3.06 9.00 15.21
CA ALA A 126 2.62 7.98 14.27
C ALA A 126 3.43 8.04 12.97
N GLU A 127 3.59 6.89 12.32
CA GLU A 127 4.19 6.84 10.98
C GLU A 127 3.24 7.50 9.97
N ASN A 128 3.79 8.36 9.11
CA ASN A 128 3.04 8.84 7.96
C ASN A 128 2.80 7.69 6.97
N PRO A 129 1.72 7.75 6.17
CA PRO A 129 1.51 6.77 5.11
C PRO A 129 2.72 6.72 4.17
N PRO A 130 2.99 5.56 3.53
CA PRO A 130 4.14 5.42 2.66
C PRO A 130 4.11 6.45 1.51
N ASN A 131 5.26 7.08 1.23
CA ASN A 131 5.36 8.01 0.11
C ASN A 131 5.40 7.24 -1.22
N GLY A 132 4.39 7.45 -2.04
CA GLY A 132 4.34 7.01 -3.43
C GLY A 132 3.17 6.08 -3.74
N VAL A 133 3.36 5.18 -4.70
CA VAL A 133 2.34 4.21 -5.09
C VAL A 133 2.47 2.94 -4.24
N MET A 134 1.35 2.51 -3.64
CA MET A 134 1.24 1.21 -2.98
C MET A 134 0.69 0.21 -3.99
N ILE A 135 1.48 -0.83 -4.26
CA ILE A 135 1.15 -1.90 -5.19
C ILE A 135 0.90 -3.15 -4.36
N PHE A 136 -0.35 -3.59 -4.35
CA PHE A 136 -0.77 -4.81 -3.66
C PHE A 136 -0.93 -5.93 -4.69
N TYR A 137 -0.48 -7.12 -4.31
CA TYR A 137 -0.59 -8.32 -5.12
C TYR A 137 -0.68 -9.56 -4.24
N TYR A 138 -1.31 -10.60 -4.77
CA TYR A 138 -1.59 -11.84 -4.07
C TYR A 138 -1.02 -13.02 -4.84
N PHE A 139 -0.54 -14.02 -4.11
CA PHE A 139 -0.22 -15.35 -4.62
C PHE A 139 -0.87 -16.41 -3.73
N ALA A 140 -1.43 -17.46 -4.34
CA ALA A 140 -2.01 -18.61 -3.62
C ALA A 140 -0.95 -19.61 -3.08
N GLY A 141 0.32 -19.32 -3.34
CA GLY A 141 1.50 -20.00 -2.83
C GLY A 141 2.74 -19.17 -3.17
N GLU A 142 3.85 -19.36 -2.45
CA GLU A 142 5.12 -18.67 -2.76
C GLU A 142 5.63 -19.06 -4.17
N PRO A 143 5.74 -18.11 -5.12
CA PRO A 143 6.23 -18.41 -6.45
C PRO A 143 7.69 -18.91 -6.45
N GLU A 144 7.95 -19.97 -7.22
CA GLU A 144 9.33 -20.45 -7.46
C GLU A 144 10.09 -19.48 -8.37
N ASP A 145 9.41 -18.97 -9.41
CA ASP A 145 9.97 -18.09 -10.43
C ASP A 145 10.24 -16.66 -9.96
N GLU A 146 10.93 -15.91 -10.82
CA GLU A 146 11.16 -14.47 -10.64
C GLU A 146 9.85 -13.69 -10.77
N VAL A 147 9.55 -12.88 -9.75
CA VAL A 147 8.46 -11.92 -9.73
C VAL A 147 8.98 -10.56 -10.18
N ILE A 148 8.38 -10.00 -11.22
CA ILE A 148 8.77 -8.73 -11.81
C ILE A 148 7.62 -7.72 -11.68
N ILE A 149 7.95 -6.51 -11.21
CA ILE A 149 7.04 -5.36 -11.20
C ILE A 149 7.60 -4.31 -12.16
N GLU A 150 6.85 -4.02 -13.22
CA GLU A 150 7.16 -2.96 -14.19
C GLU A 150 6.20 -1.80 -14.01
N ILE A 151 6.72 -0.58 -13.89
CA ILE A 151 5.93 0.64 -13.94
C ILE A 151 6.14 1.28 -15.31
N MET A 152 5.05 1.61 -15.98
CA MET A 152 5.03 2.17 -17.31
C MET A 152 4.32 3.53 -17.33
N ASP A 153 4.76 4.40 -18.22
CA ASP A 153 4.02 5.62 -18.56
C ASP A 153 2.75 5.29 -19.37
N GLU A 154 1.94 6.31 -19.66
CA GLU A 154 0.72 6.20 -20.46
C GLU A 154 0.97 5.55 -21.84
N LYS A 155 2.13 5.84 -22.44
CA LYS A 155 2.55 5.36 -23.77
C LYS A 155 3.04 3.90 -23.75
N GLY A 156 3.19 3.31 -22.57
CA GLY A 156 3.68 1.93 -22.39
C GLY A 156 5.20 1.81 -22.30
N ASN A 157 5.93 2.93 -22.18
CA ASN A 157 7.37 2.87 -21.93
C ASN A 157 7.61 2.46 -20.48
N ILE A 158 8.47 1.47 -20.26
CA ILE A 158 8.87 1.04 -18.92
C ILE A 158 9.75 2.13 -18.31
N ILE A 159 9.28 2.79 -17.26
CA ILE A 159 10.02 3.81 -16.53
C ILE A 159 10.80 3.23 -15.36
N GLN A 160 10.32 2.12 -14.77
CA GLN A 160 10.94 1.42 -13.66
C GLN A 160 10.66 -0.09 -13.74
N ASN A 161 11.62 -0.88 -13.28
CA ASN A 161 11.53 -2.34 -13.23
C ASN A 161 12.16 -2.84 -11.92
N TYR A 162 11.45 -3.71 -11.21
CA TYR A 162 11.87 -4.37 -9.97
C TYR A 162 11.72 -5.87 -10.08
N SER A 163 12.61 -6.59 -9.40
CA SER A 163 12.69 -8.05 -9.46
C SER A 163 12.79 -8.64 -8.04
N SER A 164 12.30 -9.86 -7.90
CA SER A 164 12.46 -10.69 -6.70
C SER A 164 13.78 -11.46 -6.64
N GLU A 165 14.66 -11.32 -7.64
CA GLU A 165 15.98 -11.98 -7.65
C GLU A 165 17.11 -10.95 -7.63
N ARG A 166 16.90 -9.82 -8.29
CA ARG A 166 17.89 -8.76 -8.41
C ARG A 166 17.69 -7.69 -7.34
N GLU A 167 18.59 -7.67 -6.36
CA GLU A 167 18.88 -6.42 -5.66
C GLU A 167 19.69 -5.54 -6.62
N LYS A 168 19.18 -4.37 -7.02
CA LYS A 168 20.03 -3.42 -7.75
C LYS A 168 21.18 -3.01 -6.81
N ARG A 169 22.39 -3.39 -7.23
CA ARG A 169 23.69 -3.36 -6.53
C ARG A 169 23.92 -2.09 -5.70
N GLU A 170 24.42 -2.27 -4.48
CA GLU A 170 25.43 -1.36 -3.95
C GLU A 170 26.83 -1.88 -4.29
N PRO A 171 27.75 -0.99 -4.67
CA PRO A 171 28.82 -0.66 -3.74
C PRO A 171 28.89 0.85 -3.54
N ARG A 172 28.86 1.28 -2.27
CA ARG A 172 29.01 2.69 -1.91
C ARG A 172 30.22 2.91 -1.03
N VAL A 173 31.18 3.69 -1.53
CA VAL A 173 32.04 4.51 -0.67
C VAL A 173 31.35 5.85 -0.53
N VAL A 174 30.54 6.01 0.51
CA VAL A 174 29.94 7.30 0.85
C VAL A 174 30.90 8.04 1.76
N LEU A 175 31.44 9.16 1.27
CA LEU A 175 32.02 10.17 2.17
C LEU A 175 30.90 10.55 3.16
N TRP A 176 31.14 10.43 4.47
CA TRP A 176 30.18 10.71 5.57
C TRP A 176 29.19 9.59 5.94
N GLY A 177 29.42 8.33 5.56
CA GLY A 177 28.78 7.17 6.22
C GLY A 177 27.27 7.00 5.98
N ARG A 178 26.67 7.74 5.04
CA ARG A 178 25.26 7.55 4.65
C ARG A 178 25.13 6.37 3.70
N LYS A 179 24.84 5.18 4.20
CA LYS A 179 24.26 4.12 3.36
C LYS A 179 22.97 4.67 2.78
N PHE A 180 22.84 4.81 1.47
CA PHE A 180 21.49 4.99 0.94
C PHE A 180 20.82 3.61 0.97
N ARG A 181 19.50 3.56 0.89
CA ARG A 181 18.81 2.27 0.82
C ARG A 181 18.83 1.83 -0.64
N GLY A 182 19.35 0.65 -0.95
CA GLY A 182 19.17 0.02 -2.26
C GLY A 182 17.67 -0.12 -2.58
N ASP A 183 17.35 -0.30 -3.86
CA ASP A 183 15.97 -0.61 -4.27
C ASP A 183 15.49 -1.85 -3.49
N ARG A 184 14.31 -1.75 -2.86
CA ARG A 184 13.73 -2.89 -2.13
C ARG A 184 13.48 -4.03 -3.12
N LYS A 185 13.93 -5.23 -2.76
CA LYS A 185 13.60 -6.47 -3.46
C LYS A 185 12.08 -6.69 -3.50
N VAL A 186 11.55 -7.16 -4.63
CA VAL A 186 10.12 -7.53 -4.73
C VAL A 186 9.89 -8.76 -3.86
N ALA A 187 8.85 -8.70 -3.02
CA ALA A 187 8.48 -9.83 -2.18
C ALA A 187 7.73 -10.87 -3.01
N LYS A 188 7.94 -12.15 -2.71
CA LYS A 188 7.25 -13.26 -3.38
C LYS A 188 6.63 -14.23 -2.36
N LYS A 189 6.10 -13.68 -1.26
CA LYS A 189 5.55 -14.52 -0.18
C LYS A 189 4.21 -15.11 -0.59
N ASP A 190 3.88 -16.26 -0.04
CA ASP A 190 2.49 -16.75 -0.02
C ASP A 190 1.55 -15.70 0.59
N GLY A 191 0.37 -15.55 0.01
CA GLY A 191 -0.64 -14.60 0.41
C GLY A 191 -0.43 -13.18 -0.12
N MET A 192 -0.88 -12.20 0.66
CA MET A 192 -0.88 -10.79 0.29
C MET A 192 0.53 -10.17 0.45
N ASN A 193 0.97 -9.48 -0.59
CA ASN A 193 2.23 -8.76 -0.64
C ASN A 193 1.97 -7.27 -0.92
N ARG A 194 2.89 -6.42 -0.44
CA ARG A 194 2.87 -4.97 -0.62
C ARG A 194 4.23 -4.47 -1.09
N PHE A 195 4.25 -3.76 -2.22
CA PHE A 195 5.42 -3.06 -2.73
C PHE A 195 5.13 -1.57 -2.80
N VAL A 196 6.04 -0.74 -2.26
CA VAL A 196 5.87 0.72 -2.27
C VAL A 196 6.98 1.34 -3.10
N ARG A 197 6.62 2.18 -4.08
CA ARG A 197 7.60 2.93 -4.86
C ARG A 197 7.42 4.43 -4.76
N ASP A 198 8.52 5.12 -4.46
CA ASP A 198 8.63 6.56 -4.31
C ASP A 198 8.68 7.32 -5.65
N LEU A 199 7.81 6.98 -6.61
CA LEU A 199 7.45 7.76 -7.80
C LEU A 199 8.61 8.55 -8.47
N ARG A 200 9.80 7.96 -8.52
CA ARG A 200 11.02 8.55 -9.08
C ARG A 200 11.52 7.73 -10.24
N LEU A 201 12.00 8.44 -11.25
CA LEU A 201 12.74 7.87 -12.36
C LEU A 201 14.09 7.34 -11.88
N SER A 202 14.74 6.55 -12.74
CA SER A 202 16.06 5.99 -12.45
C SER A 202 17.03 7.13 -12.20
N GLY A 203 17.81 6.99 -11.13
CA GLY A 203 18.94 7.84 -10.85
C GLY A 203 20.07 7.65 -11.85
N ALA A 204 21.16 8.40 -11.67
CA ALA A 204 22.35 8.23 -12.48
C ALA A 204 22.96 6.83 -12.31
N ASP A 205 23.35 6.21 -13.41
CA ASP A 205 24.14 4.97 -13.38
C ASP A 205 25.51 5.26 -12.74
N LEU A 206 25.80 4.53 -11.67
CA LEU A 206 27.05 4.68 -10.93
C LEU A 206 28.08 3.67 -11.44
N ILE A 207 29.28 4.16 -11.71
CA ILE A 207 30.44 3.33 -12.03
C ILE A 207 31.05 2.84 -10.71
N ASP A 208 31.47 1.57 -10.66
CA ASP A 208 32.12 1.00 -9.48
C ASP A 208 33.38 1.80 -9.10
N GLY A 209 33.58 2.05 -7.80
CA GLY A 209 34.64 2.90 -7.28
C GLY A 209 34.42 4.42 -7.41
N SER A 210 33.27 4.88 -7.93
CA SER A 210 32.98 6.32 -8.00
C SER A 210 32.79 6.97 -6.62
N VAL A 211 33.41 8.13 -6.41
CA VAL A 211 33.20 8.96 -5.21
C VAL A 211 32.08 9.96 -5.48
N ILE A 212 30.94 9.72 -4.86
CA ILE A 212 29.73 10.52 -5.05
C ILE A 212 29.59 11.55 -3.90
N ARG A 213 29.64 12.85 -4.24
CA ARG A 213 29.46 13.95 -3.27
C ARG A 213 28.01 14.39 -3.06
N HIS A 214 27.11 14.07 -3.99
CA HIS A 214 25.71 14.51 -3.99
C HIS A 214 24.76 13.33 -4.25
N ASP A 215 23.46 13.54 -4.05
CA ASP A 215 22.47 12.48 -4.28
C ASP A 215 22.37 12.15 -5.78
N THR A 216 22.31 10.85 -6.11
CA THR A 216 22.04 10.38 -7.49
C THR A 216 20.60 9.97 -7.70
N ILE A 217 19.70 10.26 -6.76
CA ILE A 217 18.26 10.03 -6.89
C ILE A 217 17.72 10.73 -8.14
N GLY A 218 16.98 9.98 -8.96
CA GLY A 218 16.33 10.50 -10.15
C GLY A 218 15.17 11.46 -9.83
N PRO A 219 14.75 12.26 -10.82
CA PRO A 219 13.63 13.18 -10.66
C PRO A 219 12.33 12.41 -10.38
N ARG A 220 11.37 13.09 -9.75
CA ARG A 220 10.03 12.52 -9.58
C ARG A 220 9.30 12.52 -10.91
N VAL A 221 8.52 11.47 -11.12
CA VAL A 221 7.59 11.38 -12.24
C VAL A 221 6.58 12.54 -12.19
N VAL A 222 6.05 12.87 -13.36
CA VAL A 222 5.07 13.95 -13.57
C VAL A 222 3.66 13.44 -13.21
N PRO A 223 2.77 14.27 -12.66
CA PRO A 223 1.36 13.89 -12.52
C PRO A 223 0.75 13.44 -13.85
N GLY A 224 -0.03 12.36 -13.85
CA GLY A 224 -0.63 11.78 -15.05
C GLY A 224 -0.99 10.31 -14.90
N ALA A 225 -1.30 9.67 -16.03
CA ALA A 225 -1.70 8.28 -16.11
C ALA A 225 -0.48 7.35 -16.19
N TYR A 226 -0.51 6.27 -15.40
CA TYR A 226 0.53 5.25 -15.35
C TYR A 226 -0.09 3.85 -15.32
N LYS A 227 0.74 2.87 -15.64
CA LYS A 227 0.38 1.45 -15.55
C LYS A 227 1.41 0.72 -14.69
N VAL A 228 0.94 -0.26 -13.95
CA VAL A 228 1.77 -1.24 -13.27
C VAL A 228 1.50 -2.60 -13.86
N LYS A 229 2.54 -3.37 -14.13
CA LYS A 229 2.47 -4.76 -14.55
C LYS A 229 3.17 -5.63 -13.53
N LEU A 230 2.49 -6.71 -13.13
CA LEU A 230 3.07 -7.80 -12.36
C LEU A 230 3.25 -8.98 -13.32
N LYS A 231 4.43 -9.59 -13.30
CA LYS A 231 4.76 -10.77 -14.09
C LYS A 231 5.37 -11.84 -13.19
N VAL A 232 4.92 -13.09 -13.38
CA VAL A 232 5.47 -14.30 -12.77
C VAL A 232 5.39 -15.40 -13.83
N ASP A 233 6.53 -15.94 -14.24
CA ASP A 233 6.61 -16.89 -15.36
C ASP A 233 5.89 -16.36 -16.63
N ASP A 234 4.95 -17.13 -17.19
CA ASP A 234 4.11 -16.74 -18.35
C ASP A 234 2.90 -15.88 -17.94
N TRP A 235 2.56 -15.84 -16.66
CA TRP A 235 1.43 -15.05 -16.17
C TRP A 235 1.80 -13.59 -16.01
N SER A 236 0.92 -12.68 -16.47
CA SER A 236 1.04 -11.27 -16.14
C SER A 236 -0.30 -10.55 -16.11
N GLN A 237 -0.38 -9.50 -15.28
CA GLN A 237 -1.54 -8.64 -15.16
C GLN A 237 -1.09 -7.19 -15.16
N ILE A 238 -1.86 -6.33 -15.84
CA ILE A 238 -1.63 -4.89 -15.93
C ILE A 238 -2.78 -4.16 -15.26
N GLN A 239 -2.47 -3.15 -14.44
CA GLN A 239 -3.44 -2.25 -13.84
C GLN A 239 -3.04 -0.79 -14.07
N SER A 240 -4.04 0.07 -14.24
CA SER A 240 -3.85 1.51 -14.45
C SER A 240 -4.11 2.29 -13.17
N PHE A 241 -3.35 3.36 -12.94
CA PHE A 241 -3.52 4.29 -11.83
C PHE A 241 -3.12 5.71 -12.23
N GLN A 242 -3.56 6.69 -11.45
CA GLN A 242 -3.21 8.10 -11.64
C GLN A 242 -2.23 8.57 -10.57
N ILE A 243 -1.29 9.41 -11.01
CA ILE A 243 -0.49 10.23 -10.11
C ILE A 243 -1.06 11.64 -10.16
N LEU A 244 -1.63 12.08 -9.05
CA LEU A 244 -2.30 13.37 -8.93
C LEU A 244 -1.33 14.46 -8.50
N LYS A 245 -1.57 15.69 -8.96
CA LYS A 245 -0.88 16.87 -8.46
C LYS A 245 -1.26 17.10 -7.00
N ASP A 246 -0.30 17.48 -6.15
CA ASP A 246 -0.61 17.98 -4.81
C ASP A 246 -1.56 19.20 -4.93
N PRO A 247 -2.77 19.14 -4.35
CA PRO A 247 -3.77 20.21 -4.51
C PRO A 247 -3.36 21.52 -3.82
N ARG A 248 -2.28 21.52 -3.04
CA ARG A 248 -1.79 22.68 -2.28
C ARG A 248 -0.77 23.53 -3.05
N ILE A 249 -0.37 23.12 -4.25
CA ILE A 249 0.64 23.82 -5.06
C ILE A 249 0.07 24.32 -6.39
N GLU A 250 0.49 25.52 -6.76
CA GLU A 250 0.04 26.20 -7.98
C GLU A 250 0.76 25.72 -9.26
N THR A 251 1.75 24.83 -9.12
CA THR A 251 2.51 24.30 -10.26
C THR A 251 1.57 23.74 -11.35
N THR A 252 1.79 24.19 -12.58
CA THR A 252 1.05 23.79 -13.76
C THR A 252 1.58 22.47 -14.33
N GLN A 253 0.83 21.83 -15.21
CA GLN A 253 1.27 20.59 -15.86
C GLN A 253 2.52 20.81 -16.72
N ALA A 254 2.61 21.95 -17.43
CA ALA A 254 3.75 22.31 -18.25
C ALA A 254 5.02 22.47 -17.40
N GLU A 255 4.92 23.15 -16.26
CA GLU A 255 6.05 23.32 -15.32
C GLU A 255 6.53 22.00 -14.67
N PHE A 256 5.71 20.93 -14.67
CA PHE A 256 6.21 19.61 -14.29
C PHE A 256 6.91 18.87 -15.42
N GLN A 257 6.60 19.21 -16.68
CA GLN A 257 7.14 18.57 -17.87
C GLN A 257 8.46 19.21 -18.33
N ASP A 258 8.67 20.48 -18.00
CA ASP A 258 9.91 21.25 -18.20
C ASP A 258 11.04 20.80 -17.24
#